data_AF-A0A6N7FIQ4-F1
#
_entry.id   AF-A0A6N7FIQ4-F1
#
_cell.length_a   1.000
_cell.length_b   1.000
_cell.length_c   1.000
_cell.angle_alpha   90.00
_cell.angle_beta   90.00
_cell.angle_gamma   90.00
#
_symmetry.space_group_name_H-M   'P 1'
#
loop_
_entity.id
_entity.type
_entity.pdbx_description
1 polymer ?
#
loop_
_entity_poly.entity_id
_entity_poly.type
_entity_poly.pdbx_seq_one_letter_code
_entity_poly.pdbx_strand_id
1 'polypeptide(L)'
;MEQTSTTRPSALDGVRRGGWPLLVLGAWSVLTWAGRIRNIVEDAELSGGERAAWLVPAVVFIAGGVLVLVAWRRGGGRALRPAVRAFALWTIGYWALRTVLLVGNGHSAGFVAVHAVLAVVAGGLAAAVLVHLRQTASGRQGLGMPTAGAAR
;
A
#
# COMPACT_ATOMS: atom_id res chain seq x y z
N MET A 1 -22.60 -7.67 45.01
CA MET A 1 -22.89 -6.63 43.98
C MET A 1 -21.55 -6.21 43.42
N GLU A 2 -21.08 -6.87 42.37
CA GLU A 2 -19.77 -6.59 41.77
C GLU A 2 -20.01 -5.99 40.39
N GLN A 3 -19.72 -4.70 40.26
CA GLN A 3 -19.88 -3.96 39.02
C GLN A 3 -18.83 -4.45 38.02
N THR A 4 -19.27 -5.16 36.99
CA THR A 4 -18.46 -5.51 35.83
C THR A 4 -18.20 -4.23 35.03
N SER A 5 -17.01 -3.66 35.23
CA SER A 5 -16.47 -2.56 34.43
C SER A 5 -16.37 -2.97 32.96
N THR A 6 -17.38 -2.61 32.17
CA THR A 6 -17.36 -2.72 30.71
C THR A 6 -16.34 -1.74 30.14
N THR A 7 -15.11 -2.20 29.92
CA THR A 7 -14.10 -1.47 29.16
C THR A 7 -14.61 -1.26 27.74
N ARG A 8 -14.96 -0.01 27.42
CA ARG A 8 -15.24 0.41 26.04
C ARG A 8 -14.00 0.09 25.19
N PRO A 9 -14.13 -0.68 24.08
CA PRO A 9 -13.01 -0.86 23.17
C PRO A 9 -12.57 0.51 22.66
N SER A 10 -11.31 0.84 22.89
CA SER A 10 -10.71 2.12 22.48
C SER A 10 -10.57 2.15 20.96
N ALA A 11 -10.65 3.32 20.33
CA ALA A 11 -10.39 3.46 18.89
C ALA A 11 -9.00 2.91 18.47
N LEU A 12 -8.07 2.81 19.43
CA LEU A 12 -6.76 2.19 19.27
C LEU A 12 -6.84 0.66 19.15
N ASP A 13 -7.87 0.00 19.68
CA ASP A 13 -8.10 -1.44 19.49
C ASP A 13 -8.46 -1.78 18.04
N GLY A 14 -9.06 -0.82 17.31
CA GLY A 14 -9.27 -0.92 15.87
C GLY A 14 -7.98 -0.88 15.06
N VAL A 15 -7.01 -0.06 15.47
CA VAL A 15 -5.65 0.01 14.87
C VAL A 15 -4.85 -1.27 15.17
N ARG A 16 -5.06 -1.86 16.36
CA ARG A 16 -4.42 -3.13 16.78
C ARG A 16 -4.93 -4.37 16.02
N ARG A 17 -6.08 -4.30 15.36
CA ARG A 17 -6.57 -5.35 14.45
C ARG A 17 -5.91 -5.28 13.07
N GLY A 18 -4.58 -5.44 13.02
CA GLY A 18 -3.79 -5.88 11.85
C GLY A 18 -3.75 -5.02 10.58
N GLY A 19 -4.64 -4.04 10.39
CA GLY A 19 -4.79 -3.31 9.12
C GLY A 19 -3.82 -2.15 8.89
N TRP A 20 -2.90 -1.88 9.82
CA TRP A 20 -1.97 -0.75 9.73
C TRP A 20 -1.14 -0.70 8.42
N PRO A 21 -0.69 -1.81 7.80
CA PRO A 21 0.11 -1.72 6.58
C PRO A 21 -0.70 -1.11 5.43
N LEU A 22 -2.01 -1.41 5.37
CA LEU A 22 -2.90 -0.84 4.35
C LEU A 22 -3.06 0.66 4.58
N LEU A 23 -3.31 1.07 5.82
CA LEU A 23 -3.42 2.49 6.16
C LEU A 23 -2.16 3.26 5.74
N VAL A 24 -0.99 2.77 6.15
CA VAL A 24 0.28 3.46 5.91
C VAL A 24 0.63 3.47 4.42
N LEU A 25 0.53 2.33 3.71
CA LEU A 25 0.78 2.30 2.26
C LEU A 25 -0.17 3.22 1.50
N GLY A 26 -1.47 3.18 1.84
CA GLY A 26 -2.49 4.00 1.19
C GLY A 26 -2.25 5.49 1.39
N ALA A 27 -2.01 5.92 2.64
CA ALA A 27 -1.73 7.31 2.96
C ALA A 27 -0.41 7.79 2.33
N TRP A 28 0.66 6.99 2.44
CA TRP A 28 1.96 7.28 1.82
C TRP A 28 1.85 7.49 0.32
N SER A 29 1.12 6.60 -0.37
CA SER A 29 0.92 6.71 -1.83
C SER A 29 0.16 7.97 -2.20
N VAL A 30 -0.92 8.30 -1.50
CA VAL A 30 -1.70 9.52 -1.79
C VAL A 30 -0.86 10.78 -1.57
N LEU A 31 -0.15 10.88 -0.44
CA LEU A 31 0.60 12.08 -0.09
C LEU A 31 1.79 12.32 -1.04
N THR A 32 2.61 11.30 -1.28
CA THR A 32 3.82 11.42 -2.11
C THR A 32 3.49 11.76 -3.56
N TRP A 33 2.43 11.14 -4.10
CA TRP A 33 2.06 11.32 -5.50
C TRP A 33 1.21 12.55 -5.75
N ALA A 34 0.47 13.05 -4.75
CA ALA A 34 -0.21 14.35 -4.87
C ALA A 34 0.82 15.48 -5.03
N GLY A 35 1.89 15.45 -4.22
CA GLY A 35 3.03 16.36 -4.38
C GLY A 35 3.68 16.23 -5.76
N ARG A 36 3.84 15.00 -6.27
CA ARG A 36 4.41 14.76 -7.60
C ARG A 36 3.52 15.30 -8.73
N ILE A 37 2.21 15.11 -8.65
CA ILE A 37 1.25 15.65 -9.64
C ILE A 37 1.34 17.16 -9.68
N ARG A 38 1.33 17.81 -8.52
CA ARG A 38 1.50 19.27 -8.43
C ARG A 38 2.78 19.70 -9.15
N ASN A 39 3.91 19.07 -8.85
CA ASN A 39 5.18 19.41 -9.49
C ASN A 39 5.16 19.20 -11.01
N ILE A 40 4.50 18.16 -11.51
CA ILE A 40 4.39 17.90 -12.96
C ILE A 40 3.50 18.94 -13.66
N VAL A 41 2.42 19.37 -13.00
CA VAL A 41 1.47 20.34 -13.57
C VAL A 41 2.08 21.75 -13.59
N GLU A 42 2.83 22.11 -12.55
CA GLU A 42 3.50 23.41 -12.43
C GLU A 42 4.75 23.53 -13.33
N ASP A 43 5.27 22.42 -13.86
CA ASP A 43 6.44 22.40 -14.73
C ASP A 43 6.07 22.78 -16.19
N ALA A 44 6.38 24.02 -16.56
CA ALA A 44 6.10 24.60 -17.88
C ALA A 44 7.02 24.07 -18.99
N GLU A 45 8.16 23.46 -18.64
CA GLU A 45 9.15 22.97 -19.59
C GLU A 45 8.79 21.59 -20.17
N LEU A 46 7.85 20.88 -19.54
CA LEU A 46 7.39 19.57 -20.03
C LEU A 46 6.47 19.73 -21.24
N SER A 47 6.86 19.10 -22.35
CA SER A 47 5.95 18.91 -23.48
C SER A 47 4.71 18.08 -23.08
N GLY A 48 3.61 18.21 -23.82
CA GLY A 48 2.36 17.51 -23.50
C GLY A 48 2.52 15.98 -23.42
N GLY A 49 3.35 15.38 -24.28
CA GLY A 49 3.65 13.94 -24.28
C GLY A 49 4.47 13.50 -23.06
N GLU A 50 5.50 14.26 -22.69
CA GLU A 50 6.32 13.97 -21.51
C GLU A 50 5.51 14.15 -20.23
N ARG A 51 4.68 15.19 -20.16
CA ARG A 51 3.75 15.41 -19.06
C ARG A 51 2.82 14.21 -18.87
N ALA A 52 2.25 13.68 -19.95
CA ALA A 52 1.41 12.48 -19.89
C ALA A 52 2.17 11.26 -19.37
N ALA A 53 3.41 11.03 -19.84
CA ALA A 53 4.26 9.93 -19.41
C ALA A 53 4.53 9.94 -17.88
N TRP A 54 4.59 11.13 -17.27
CA TRP A 54 4.75 11.28 -15.82
C TRP A 54 3.43 11.26 -15.04
N LEU A 55 2.34 11.77 -15.62
CA LEU A 55 1.03 11.81 -14.96
C LEU A 55 0.37 10.44 -14.85
N VAL A 56 0.49 9.58 -15.87
CA VAL A 56 -0.12 8.24 -15.87
C VAL A 56 0.25 7.42 -14.62
N PRO A 57 1.55 7.18 -14.32
CA PRO A 57 1.90 6.43 -13.12
C PRO A 57 1.42 7.17 -11.84
N ALA A 58 1.49 8.50 -11.81
CA ALA A 58 1.06 9.27 -10.65
C ALA A 58 -0.43 9.08 -10.33
N VAL A 59 -1.29 9.12 -11.35
CA VAL A 59 -2.72 8.85 -11.22
C VAL A 59 -2.98 7.41 -10.75
N VAL A 60 -2.23 6.43 -11.27
CA VAL A 60 -2.32 5.03 -10.82
C VAL A 60 -1.98 4.90 -9.33
N PHE A 61 -0.96 5.61 -8.85
CA PHE A 61 -0.61 5.61 -7.43
C PHE A 61 -1.63 6.30 -6.54
N ILE A 62 -2.23 7.40 -6.98
CA ILE A 62 -3.34 8.04 -6.25
C ILE A 62 -4.54 7.09 -6.17
N ALA A 63 -4.99 6.56 -7.32
CA ALA A 63 -6.14 5.68 -7.39
C ALA A 63 -5.93 4.39 -6.56
N GLY A 64 -4.75 3.77 -6.67
CA GLY A 64 -4.37 2.63 -5.87
C GLY A 64 -4.26 2.94 -4.38
N GLY A 65 -3.69 4.09 -4.01
CA GLY A 65 -3.63 4.55 -2.62
C GLY A 65 -5.03 4.71 -2.01
N VAL A 66 -5.95 5.37 -2.72
CA VAL A 66 -7.35 5.52 -2.31
C VAL A 66 -8.03 4.16 -2.19
N LEU A 67 -7.84 3.26 -3.15
CA LEU A 67 -8.36 1.90 -3.12
C LEU A 67 -7.91 1.14 -1.85
N VAL A 68 -6.62 1.23 -1.49
CA VAL A 68 -6.08 0.59 -0.29
C VAL A 68 -6.69 1.21 0.97
N LEU A 69 -6.86 2.53 1.03
CA LEU A 69 -7.53 3.20 2.16
C LEU A 69 -9.00 2.79 2.30
N VAL A 70 -9.71 2.60 1.18
CA VAL A 70 -11.08 2.07 1.17
C VAL A 70 -11.08 0.63 1.69
N ALA A 71 -10.13 -0.21 1.26
CA ALA A 71 -9.99 -1.57 1.75
C ALA A 71 -9.70 -1.61 3.25
N TRP A 72 -8.85 -0.72 3.76
CA TRP A 72 -8.60 -0.55 5.19
C TRP A 72 -9.86 -0.15 5.96
N ARG A 73 -10.57 0.90 5.53
CA ARG A 73 -11.81 1.36 6.18
C ARG A 73 -12.91 0.29 6.20
N ARG A 74 -12.98 -0.55 5.17
CA ARG A 74 -13.94 -1.67 5.07
C ARG A 74 -13.47 -2.95 5.78
N GLY A 75 -12.41 -2.90 6.58
CA GLY A 75 -11.92 -4.05 7.36
C GLY A 75 -11.27 -5.16 6.51
N GLY A 76 -10.68 -4.83 5.36
CA GLY A 76 -9.94 -5.81 4.55
C GLY A 76 -10.83 -6.81 3.80
N GLY A 77 -12.02 -6.35 3.36
CA GLY A 77 -13.01 -7.13 2.64
C GLY A 77 -12.45 -7.96 1.48
N ARG A 78 -12.91 -9.21 1.34
CA ARG A 78 -12.34 -10.23 0.44
C ARG A 78 -12.34 -9.79 -1.03
N ALA A 79 -13.34 -9.01 -1.44
CA ALA A 79 -13.51 -8.51 -2.80
C ALA A 79 -12.39 -7.55 -3.25
N LEU A 80 -11.81 -6.76 -2.34
CA LEU A 80 -10.78 -5.78 -2.69
C LEU A 80 -9.35 -6.35 -2.64
N ARG A 81 -9.17 -7.54 -2.06
CA ARG A 81 -7.84 -8.15 -1.86
C ARG A 81 -7.05 -8.35 -3.17
N PRO A 82 -7.64 -8.83 -4.29
CA PRO A 82 -6.89 -8.97 -5.53
C PRO A 82 -6.34 -7.63 -6.03
N ALA A 83 -7.15 -6.57 -5.97
CA ALA A 83 -6.77 -5.24 -6.42
C ALA A 83 -5.70 -4.61 -5.50
N VAL A 84 -5.83 -4.77 -4.17
CA VAL A 84 -4.79 -4.35 -3.20
C VAL A 84 -3.48 -5.11 -3.45
N ARG A 85 -3.55 -6.42 -3.73
CA ARG A 85 -2.36 -7.23 -4.07
C ARG A 85 -1.71 -6.76 -5.36
N ALA A 86 -2.50 -6.51 -6.40
CA ALA A 86 -2.01 -6.00 -7.68
C ALA A 86 -1.32 -4.65 -7.50
N PHE A 87 -1.93 -3.73 -6.74
CA PHE A 87 -1.33 -2.43 -6.46
C PHE A 87 -0.03 -2.52 -5.65
N ALA A 88 0.05 -3.42 -4.66
CA ALA A 88 1.29 -3.64 -3.92
C ALA A 88 2.41 -4.18 -4.84
N LEU A 89 2.10 -5.12 -5.74
CA LEU A 89 3.07 -5.62 -6.72
C LEU A 89 3.49 -4.54 -7.73
N TRP A 90 2.54 -3.75 -8.21
CA TRP A 90 2.80 -2.57 -9.05
C TRP A 90 3.75 -1.60 -8.35
N THR A 91 3.50 -1.30 -7.07
CA THR A 91 4.36 -0.40 -6.28
C THR A 91 5.80 -0.88 -6.26
N ILE A 92 6.02 -2.17 -5.96
CA ILE A 92 7.37 -2.76 -5.95
C ILE A 92 8.01 -2.69 -7.34
N GLY A 93 7.29 -3.13 -8.38
CA GLY A 93 7.80 -3.16 -9.75
C GLY A 93 8.15 -1.77 -10.30
N TYR A 94 7.25 -0.80 -10.11
CA TYR A 94 7.47 0.57 -10.55
C TYR A 94 8.67 1.21 -9.87
N TRP A 95 8.79 1.09 -8.54
CA TRP A 95 9.91 1.68 -7.80
C TRP A 95 11.25 1.01 -8.14
N ALA A 96 11.27 -0.30 -8.37
CA ALA A 96 12.45 -1.01 -8.84
C ALA A 96 12.90 -0.49 -10.21
N LEU A 97 11.99 -0.48 -11.19
CA LEU A 97 12.27 0.03 -12.54
C LEU A 97 12.71 1.49 -12.50
N ARG A 98 11.98 2.34 -11.76
CA ARG A 98 12.28 3.76 -11.63
C ARG A 98 13.68 3.98 -11.07
N THR A 99 14.06 3.26 -10.02
CA THR A 99 15.39 3.40 -9.40
C THR A 99 16.50 3.03 -10.39
N VAL A 100 16.34 1.93 -11.14
CA VAL A 100 17.30 1.51 -12.18
C VAL A 100 17.43 2.57 -13.27
N LEU A 101 16.32 3.11 -13.77
CA LEU A 101 16.34 4.16 -14.79
C LEU A 101 17.01 5.44 -14.30
N LEU A 102 16.80 5.81 -13.04
CA LEU A 102 17.43 7.02 -12.47
C LEU A 102 18.95 6.89 -12.37
N VAL A 103 19.44 5.71 -11.97
CA VAL A 103 20.88 5.42 -11.93
C VAL A 103 21.45 5.39 -13.36
N GLY A 104 20.75 4.76 -14.30
CA GLY A 104 21.20 4.63 -15.69
C GLY A 104 21.24 5.96 -16.48
N ASN A 105 20.40 6.93 -16.11
CA ASN A 105 20.29 8.21 -16.81
C ASN A 105 21.22 9.32 -16.27
N GLY A 106 22.13 9.00 -15.35
CA GLY A 106 23.17 9.95 -14.90
C GLY A 106 22.66 11.11 -14.04
N HIS A 107 21.54 10.94 -13.32
CA HIS A 107 21.08 11.95 -12.37
C HIS A 107 22.05 12.16 -11.19
N SER A 108 21.98 13.31 -10.53
CA SER A 108 22.85 13.63 -9.39
C SER A 108 22.68 12.62 -8.24
N ALA A 109 23.76 12.36 -7.50
CA ALA A 109 23.77 11.37 -6.42
C ALA A 109 22.69 11.65 -5.35
N GLY A 110 22.48 12.93 -4.98
CA GLY A 110 21.43 13.32 -4.04
C GLY A 110 20.03 13.02 -4.57
N PHE A 111 19.78 13.24 -5.85
CA PHE A 111 18.50 12.94 -6.48
C PHE A 111 18.21 11.43 -6.50
N VAL A 112 19.23 10.63 -6.85
CA VAL A 112 19.15 9.16 -6.81
C VAL A 112 18.92 8.66 -5.38
N ALA A 113 19.63 9.21 -4.40
CA ALA A 113 19.51 8.81 -3.00
C ALA A 113 18.10 9.02 -2.45
N VAL A 114 17.48 10.17 -2.71
CA VAL A 114 16.09 10.44 -2.28
C VAL A 114 15.13 9.40 -2.88
N HIS A 115 15.26 9.10 -4.18
CA HIS A 115 14.39 8.13 -4.83
C HIS A 115 14.63 6.70 -4.35
N ALA A 116 15.87 6.34 -4.04
CA ALA A 116 16.18 5.05 -3.45
C ALA A 116 15.53 4.89 -2.07
N VAL A 117 15.57 5.92 -1.22
CA VAL A 117 14.87 5.92 0.09
C VAL A 117 13.36 5.77 -0.10
N LEU A 118 12.76 6.54 -1.02
CA LEU A 118 11.34 6.42 -1.33
C LEU A 118 10.98 5.01 -1.84
N ALA A 119 11.84 4.41 -2.67
CA ALA A 119 11.67 3.05 -3.17
C ALA A 119 11.69 2.01 -2.06
N VAL A 120 12.65 2.12 -1.12
CA VAL A 120 12.75 1.22 0.03
C VAL A 120 11.52 1.33 0.93
N VAL A 121 11.09 2.55 1.27
CA VAL A 121 9.90 2.77 2.11
C VAL A 121 8.64 2.24 1.43
N ALA A 122 8.40 2.63 0.17
CA ALA A 122 7.20 2.20 -0.56
C ALA A 122 7.20 0.69 -0.80
N GLY A 123 8.33 0.11 -1.19
CA GLY A 123 8.50 -1.32 -1.40
C GLY A 123 8.33 -2.13 -0.10
N GLY A 124 8.89 -1.66 1.01
CA GLY A 124 8.73 -2.27 2.33
C GLY A 124 7.27 -2.26 2.80
N LEU A 125 6.57 -1.14 2.64
CA LEU A 125 5.14 -1.04 2.95
C LEU A 125 4.29 -1.97 2.06
N ALA A 126 4.60 -2.04 0.77
CA ALA A 126 3.92 -2.94 -0.15
C ALA A 126 4.16 -4.42 0.21
N ALA A 127 5.39 -4.79 0.56
CA ALA A 127 5.71 -6.12 1.06
C ALA A 127 4.96 -6.46 2.35
N ALA A 128 4.88 -5.51 3.30
CA ALA A 128 4.11 -5.68 4.53
C ALA A 128 2.61 -5.91 4.26
N VAL A 129 2.03 -5.21 3.29
CA VAL A 129 0.65 -5.46 2.83
C VAL A 129 0.52 -6.88 2.26
N LEU A 130 1.44 -7.34 1.42
CA LEU A 130 1.41 -8.70 0.86
C LEU A 130 1.49 -9.77 1.95
N VAL A 131 2.35 -9.58 2.95
CA VAL A 131 2.45 -10.48 4.11
C VAL A 131 1.15 -10.48 4.91
N HIS A 132 0.58 -9.30 5.19
CA HIS A 132 -0.70 -9.17 5.89
C HIS A 132 -1.84 -9.90 5.17
N LEU A 133 -1.94 -9.74 3.84
CA LEU A 133 -2.95 -10.44 3.03
C LEU A 133 -2.81 -11.96 3.08
N ARG A 134 -1.57 -12.48 3.12
CA ARG A 134 -1.27 -13.92 3.26
C ARG A 134 -1.69 -14.44 4.62
N GLN A 135 -1.28 -13.78 5.70
CA GLN A 135 -1.63 -14.17 7.08
C GLN A 135 -3.14 -14.23 7.29
N THR A 136 -3.87 -13.26 6.74
CA THR A 136 -5.34 -13.19 6.84
C THR A 136 -6.04 -14.27 6.00
N ALA A 137 -5.37 -14.83 4.99
CA ALA A 137 -5.90 -15.98 4.23
C ALA A 137 -5.67 -17.30 4.99
N SER A 138 -4.47 -17.50 5.53
CA SER A 138 -4.10 -18.71 6.29
C SER A 138 -4.87 -18.87 7.60
N GLY A 139 -5.05 -17.78 8.37
CA GLY A 139 -5.82 -17.82 9.62
C GLY A 139 -7.29 -18.21 9.43
N ARG A 140 -7.85 -17.98 8.24
CA ARG A 140 -9.22 -18.38 7.91
C ARG A 140 -9.33 -19.86 7.51
N GLN A 141 -8.29 -20.44 6.91
CA GLN A 141 -8.26 -21.89 6.59
C GLN A 141 -8.16 -22.76 7.85
N GLY A 142 -7.40 -22.32 8.86
CA GLY A 142 -7.27 -23.04 10.13
C GLY A 142 -8.56 -23.12 10.95
N LEU A 143 -9.49 -22.17 10.79
CA LEU A 143 -10.79 -22.14 11.47
C LEU A 143 -11.89 -22.92 10.74
N GLY A 144 -11.65 -23.38 9.51
CA GLY A 144 -12.66 -23.99 8.63
C GLY A 144 -12.51 -25.50 8.44
N MET A 145 -11.60 -26.16 9.16
CA MET A 145 -11.44 -27.62 9.11
C MET A 145 -12.28 -28.28 10.20
N PRO A 146 -13.47 -28.84 9.89
CA PRO A 146 -14.02 -29.89 10.74
C PRO A 146 -13.03 -31.05 10.72
N THR A 147 -12.53 -31.45 11.89
CA THR A 147 -11.77 -32.70 12.05
C THR A 147 -12.72 -33.87 11.78
N ALA A 148 -12.95 -34.15 10.50
CA ALA A 148 -13.66 -35.33 10.04
C ALA A 148 -12.69 -36.52 10.19
N GLY A 149 -12.70 -37.15 11.36
CA GLY A 149 -11.80 -38.27 11.62
C GLY A 149 -11.63 -38.63 13.09
N ALA A 150 -12.73 -38.70 13.85
CA ALA A 150 -12.74 -39.31 15.19
C ALA A 150 -14.07 -40.04 15.41
N ALA A 151 -14.40 -40.97 14.52
CA ALA A 151 -15.37 -42.03 14.77
C ALA A 151 -15.34 -43.01 13.58
N ARG A 152 -14.54 -44.06 13.71
CA ARG A 152 -14.86 -45.45 13.35
C ARG A 152 -13.67 -46.33 13.69
#